data_AF-A0A2Z5ZPJ4-F1
#
_entry.id   AF-A0A2Z5ZPJ4-F1
#
_cell.length_a   1.000
_cell.length_b   1.000
_cell.length_c   1.000
_cell.angle_alpha   90.00
_cell.angle_beta   90.00
_cell.angle_gamma   90.00
#
_symmetry.space_group_name_H-M   'P 1'
#
loop_
_entity.id
_entity.type
_entity.pdbx_description
1 polymer ?
#
loop_
_entity_poly.entity_id
_entity_poly.type
_entity_poly.pdbx_seq_one_letter_code
_entity_poly.pdbx_strand_id
1 'polypeptide(L)' 'YVDLGRGWQILLFVGLLIWLFLVVRAIRPALKQPGDQKPLLWLFLISAGAIGLFYGAGLTWGQHSHLSIVEYWR' A
#
# COMPACT_ATOMS: atom_id res chain seq x y z
N TYR A 1 10.74 -18.05 -6.20
CA TYR A 1 9.62 -17.12 -6.45
C TYR A 1 9.97 -15.65 -6.18
N VAL A 2 11.25 -15.34 -5.94
CA VAL A 2 11.76 -13.99 -5.66
C VAL A 2 12.87 -13.71 -6.66
N ASP A 3 12.53 -13.80 -7.95
CA ASP A 3 13.38 -13.35 -9.07
C ASP A 3 12.66 -12.25 -9.85
N LEU A 4 11.67 -11.59 -9.23
CA LEU A 4 11.16 -10.33 -9.76
C LEU A 4 12.25 -9.29 -9.53
N GLY A 5 13.09 -9.08 -10.53
CA GLY A 5 14.12 -8.04 -10.52
C GLY A 5 13.53 -6.73 -10.02
N ARG A 6 14.33 -5.92 -9.31
CA ARG A 6 13.91 -4.71 -8.57
C ARG A 6 12.93 -3.79 -9.35
N GLY A 7 13.02 -3.77 -10.67
CA GLY A 7 12.05 -3.11 -11.55
C GLY A 7 10.60 -3.60 -11.42
N TRP A 8 10.37 -4.90 -11.26
CA TRP A 8 9.04 -5.48 -11.06
C TRP A 8 8.43 -5.17 -9.70
N GLN A 9 9.24 -5.10 -8.64
CA GLN A 9 8.79 -4.65 -7.32
C GLN A 9 8.33 -3.19 -7.38
N ILE A 10 9.10 -2.34 -8.09
CA ILE A 10 8.72 -0.94 -8.32
C ILE A 10 7.45 -0.85 -9.16
N LEU A 11 7.29 -1.68 -10.20
CA LEU A 11 6.10 -1.69 -11.05
C LEU A 11 4.84 -2.11 -10.26
N LEU A 12 4.95 -3.11 -9.38
CA LEU A 12 3.89 -3.49 -8.45
C LEU A 12 3.56 -2.36 -7.45
N PHE A 13 4.59 -1.70 -6.92
CA PHE A 13 4.38 -0.55 -6.03
C PHE A 13 3.67 0.60 -6.73
N VAL A 14 4.11 0.96 -7.94
CA VAL A 14 3.45 1.99 -8.77
C VAL A 14 2.02 1.57 -9.08
N GLY A 15 1.78 0.29 -9.39
CA GLY A 15 0.44 -0.27 -9.58
C GLY A 15 -0.45 -0.10 -8.33
N LEU A 16 0.09 -0.39 -7.14
CA LEU A 16 -0.59 -0.17 -5.86
C LEU A 16 -0.89 1.31 -5.60
N LEU A 17 0.04 2.21 -5.91
CA LEU A 17 -0.18 3.66 -5.76
C LEU A 17 -1.26 4.18 -6.71
N ILE A 18 -1.25 3.73 -7.98
CA ILE A 18 -2.28 4.07 -8.96
C ILE A 18 -3.64 3.53 -8.50
N TRP A 19 -3.68 2.27 -8.06
CA TRP A 19 -4.90 1.66 -7.54
C TRP A 19 -5.44 2.44 -6.33
N LEU A 20 -4.60 2.77 -5.35
CA LEU A 20 -4.98 3.54 -4.18
C LEU A 20 -5.50 4.94 -4.56
N PHE A 21 -4.84 5.60 -5.51
CA PHE A 21 -5.28 6.89 -6.04
C PHE A 21 -6.68 6.81 -6.69
N LEU A 22 -6.94 5.78 -7.49
CA LEU A 22 -8.24 5.55 -8.10
C LEU A 22 -9.32 5.27 -7.05
N VAL A 23 -9.01 4.48 -6.03
CA VAL A 23 -9.91 4.19 -4.89
C VAL A 23 -10.25 5.48 -4.14
N VAL A 24 -9.26 6.28 -3.76
CA VAL A 24 -9.49 7.58 -3.09
C VAL A 24 -10.35 8.49 -3.96
N ARG A 25 -10.06 8.56 -5.27
CA ARG A 25 -10.83 9.37 -6.22
C ARG A 25 -12.29 8.91 -6.30
N ALA A 26 -12.55 7.61 -6.35
CA ALA A 26 -13.89 7.04 -6.43
C ALA A 26 -14.68 7.21 -5.12
N ILE A 27 -14.01 7.14 -3.97
CA ILE A 27 -14.64 7.29 -2.66
C ILE A 27 -14.88 8.77 -2.31
N ARG A 28 -14.09 9.71 -2.84
CA ARG A 28 -14.24 11.16 -2.62
C ARG A 28 -15.68 11.70 -2.81
N PRO A 29 -16.43 11.37 -3.88
CA PRO A 29 -17.83 11.77 -4.01
C PRO A 29 -18.76 11.01 -3.05
N ALA A 30 -18.47 9.74 -2.74
CA ALA A 30 -19.26 8.95 -1.79
C ALA A 30 -19.15 9.49 -0.35
N LEU A 31 -17.99 10.03 0.03
CA LEU A 31 -17.78 10.69 1.33
C LEU A 31 -18.50 12.05 1.45
N LYS A 32 -18.77 12.72 0.31
CA LYS A 32 -19.53 13.98 0.29
C LYS A 32 -21.02 13.76 0.53
N GLN A 33 -21.56 12.59 0.18
CA GLN A 33 -22.95 12.27 0.46
C GLN A 33 -23.15 12.00 1.96
N PRO A 34 -24.11 12.65 2.64
CA PRO A 34 -24.45 12.32 4.02
C PRO A 34 -25.06 10.91 4.08
N GLY A 35 -24.44 10.02 4.87
CA GLY A 35 -24.89 8.63 5.05
C GLY A 35 -24.02 7.90 6.08
N ASP A 36 -24.58 6.87 6.71
CA ASP A 36 -23.96 6.08 7.80
C ASP A 36 -22.70 5.30 7.39
N GLN A 37 -22.45 5.17 6.09
CA GLN A 37 -21.31 4.44 5.54
C GLN A 37 -19.97 5.19 5.59
N LYS A 38 -19.95 6.47 6.01
CA LYS A 38 -18.72 7.29 6.06
C LYS A 38 -17.61 6.71 6.95
N PRO A 39 -17.88 6.23 8.19
CA PRO A 39 -16.83 5.70 9.05
C PRO A 39 -16.19 4.43 8.48
N LEU A 40 -16.99 3.56 7.87
CA LEU A 40 -16.54 2.36 7.16
C LEU A 40 -15.65 2.69 5.96
N LEU A 41 -16.04 3.68 5.16
CA LEU A 41 -15.24 4.16 4.02
C LEU A 41 -13.91 4.76 4.47
N TRP A 42 -13.91 5.51 5.59
CA TRP A 42 -12.67 6.04 6.18
C TRP A 42 -11.75 4.93 6.68
N LEU A 43 -12.30 3.95 7.41
CA LEU A 43 -11.53 2.80 7.89
C LEU A 43 -10.89 2.06 6.71
N PHE A 44 -11.66 1.79 5.65
CA PHE A 44 -11.17 1.15 4.44
C PHE A 44 -10.04 1.94 3.76
N LEU A 45 -10.20 3.27 3.61
CA LEU A 45 -9.17 4.12 3.03
C LEU A 45 -7.86 4.12 3.83
N ILE A 46 -7.97 4.17 5.17
CA ILE A 46 -6.81 4.15 6.06
C ILE A 46 -6.12 2.79 5.99
N SER A 47 -6.86 1.69 6.06
CA SER A 47 -6.29 0.33 5.95
C SER A 47 -5.65 0.08 4.58
N ALA A 48 -6.31 0.48 3.48
CA ALA A 48 -5.76 0.35 2.13
C ALA A 48 -4.49 1.20 1.95
N GLY A 49 -4.48 2.42 2.48
CA GLY A 49 -3.30 3.30 2.48
C GLY A 49 -2.15 2.72 3.31
N ALA A 50 -2.44 2.11 4.46
CA ALA A 50 -1.45 1.46 5.29
C ALA A 50 -0.76 0.31 4.54
N ILE A 51 -1.50 -0.55 3.82
CA ILE A 51 -0.92 -1.64 3.02
C ILE A 51 0.05 -1.08 1.97
N GLY A 52 -0.34 -0.02 1.25
CA GLY A 52 0.53 0.63 0.27
C GLY A 52 1.80 1.23 0.89
N LEU A 53 1.67 1.88 2.06
CA LEU A 53 2.80 2.43 2.80
C LEU A 53 3.73 1.34 3.34
N PHE A 54 3.20 0.25 3.89
CA PHE A 54 4.00 -0.89 4.37
C PHE A 54 4.74 -1.57 3.21
N TYR A 55 4.11 -1.70 2.05
CA TYR A 55 4.78 -2.24 0.86
C TYR A 55 5.90 -1.29 0.37
N GLY A 56 5.66 0.01 0.36
CA GLY A 56 6.66 1.03 0.01
C GLY A 56 7.83 1.09 1.00
N ALA A 57 7.56 0.99 2.30
CA ALA A 57 8.56 0.93 3.35
C ALA A 57 9.39 -0.36 3.29
N GLY A 58 8.77 -1.50 2.94
CA GLY A 58 9.49 -2.74 2.65
C GLY A 58 10.40 -2.64 1.43
N LEU A 59 10.06 -1.80 0.45
CA LEU A 59 10.88 -1.54 -0.73
C LEU A 59 12.11 -0.66 -0.43
N THR A 60 12.04 0.22 0.58
CA THR A 60 13.18 1.04 1.02
C THR A 60 14.14 0.29 1.95
N TRP A 61 13.72 -0.84 2.54
CA TRP A 61 14.54 -1.76 3.35
C TRP A 61 15.52 -2.61 2.52
N GLY A 62 16.10 -2.04 1.47
CA GLY A 62 16.75 -2.80 0.41
C GLY A 62 18.28 -2.80 0.38
N GLN A 63 19.02 -2.04 1.20
CA GLN A 63 20.47 -1.89 0.95
C GLN A 63 21.44 -1.96 2.15
N HIS A 64 21.03 -1.84 3.42
CA HIS A 64 21.96 -1.94 4.57
C HIS A 64 21.31 -2.48 5.86
N SER A 65 20.77 -3.69 5.87
CA SER A 65 20.33 -4.31 7.14
C SER A 65 20.73 -5.77 7.21
N HIS A 66 21.36 -6.13 8.33
CA HIS A 66 22.00 -7.41 8.60
C HIS A 66 21.06 -8.60 8.32
N LEU A 67 21.63 -9.65 7.69
CA LEU A 67 20.99 -10.92 7.34
C LEU A 67 20.12 -11.53 8.47
N SER A 68 20.42 -11.22 9.73
CA SER A 68 19.68 -11.70 10.90
C SER A 68 18.27 -11.13 11.07
N ILE A 69 17.93 -9.98 10.46
CA ILE A 69 16.59 -9.37 10.60
C ILE A 69 15.60 -9.91 9.57
N VAL A 70 16.09 -10.38 8.41
CA VAL A 70 15.28 -10.86 7.29
C VAL A 70 14.67 -12.23 7.59
N GLU A 71 15.38 -13.10 8.34
CA GLU A 71 14.85 -14.39 8.79
C GLU A 71 13.80 -14.26 9.90
N TYR A 72 13.80 -13.18 10.69
CA TYR A 72 12.80 -12.95 11.76
C TYR A 72 11.46 -12.45 11.24
N TRP A 73 11.48 -11.71 10.12
CA TRP A 73 10.30 -11.09 9.51
C TRP A 73 9.67 -11.91 8.39
N ARG A 74 10.26 -13.05 8.03
CA ARG A 74 9.60 -14.07 7.21
C ARG A 74 8.48 -14.74 8.00
#